data_AF-A0A8C7WRQ7-F1
#
_entry.id   AF-A0A8C7WRQ7-F1
#
_cell.length_a   1.000
_cell.length_b   1.000
_cell.length_c   1.000
_cell.angle_alpha   90.00
_cell.angle_beta   90.00
_cell.angle_gamma   90.00
#
_symmetry.space_group_name_H-M   'P 1'
#
loop_
_entity.id
_entity.type
_entity.pdbx_description
1 polymer ?
#
loop_
_entity_poly.entity_id
_entity_poly.type
_entity_poly.pdbx_seq_one_letter_code
_entity_poly.pdbx_strand_id
1 'polypeptide(L)'
;MYHALGYSSILVMQATMTFEQRDIQAAMATIKDALQTCQRFRKRNSVVGSLSSLISKQANLQEEEMHAELCYAECLLQKATLTFVQDENMISFIKGGIKIRTSHQIYKDCQNVLSITQGAAQQTELFRQFEGGVKLGIGSFNLMLSLLPQRVLRLLEFIGFSGNRRFGLSQLREGASNHSLRSILCAFTLLFYNTYVSLILGRNRPHPDFLQEFSLSQ
;
A
#
# COMPACT_ATOMS: atom_id res chain seq x y z
N MET A 1 1.36 -17.67 -0.72
CA MET A 1 1.52 -16.26 -1.16
C MET A 1 2.32 -15.44 -0.16
N TYR A 2 1.88 -15.35 1.10
CA TYR A 2 2.59 -14.63 2.16
C TYR A 2 4.07 -14.97 2.32
N HIS A 3 4.44 -16.25 2.26
CA HIS A 3 5.86 -16.64 2.30
C HIS A 3 6.67 -16.05 1.13
N ALA A 4 6.14 -16.14 -0.09
CA ALA A 4 6.80 -15.58 -1.27
C ALA A 4 6.94 -14.05 -1.18
N LEU A 5 5.88 -13.36 -0.73
CA LEU A 5 5.90 -11.93 -0.47
C LEU A 5 6.90 -11.55 0.63
N GLY A 6 6.90 -12.26 1.76
CA GLY A 6 7.80 -11.98 2.88
C GLY A 6 9.26 -12.14 2.47
N TYR A 7 9.58 -13.25 1.80
CA TYR A 7 10.91 -13.49 1.26
C TYR A 7 11.33 -12.43 0.23
N SER A 8 10.45 -12.07 -0.71
CA SER A 8 10.73 -11.00 -1.67
C SER A 8 10.95 -9.65 -0.99
N SER A 9 10.18 -9.35 0.07
CA SER A 9 10.30 -8.11 0.86
C SER A 9 11.67 -7.99 1.52
N ILE A 10 12.21 -9.08 2.06
CA ILE A 10 13.53 -9.11 2.69
C ILE A 10 14.62 -8.83 1.65
N LEU A 11 14.56 -9.48 0.49
CA LEU A 11 15.52 -9.25 -0.59
C LEU A 11 15.41 -7.83 -1.18
N VAL A 12 14.20 -7.27 -1.27
CA VAL A 12 14.00 -5.86 -1.64
C VAL A 12 14.71 -4.97 -0.64
N MET A 13 14.52 -5.20 0.66
CA MET A 13 15.17 -4.42 1.70
C MET A 13 16.69 -4.49 1.56
N GLN A 14 17.25 -5.69 1.38
CA GLN A 14 18.68 -5.88 1.13
C GLN A 14 19.13 -5.08 -0.09
N ALA A 15 18.48 -5.27 -1.25
CA ALA A 15 18.83 -4.56 -2.48
C ALA A 15 18.76 -3.03 -2.34
N THR A 16 17.78 -2.51 -1.60
CA THR A 16 17.66 -1.06 -1.33
C THR A 16 18.66 -0.53 -0.31
N MET A 17 19.26 -1.39 0.51
CA MET A 17 20.29 -1.00 1.48
C MET A 17 21.69 -1.11 0.88
N THR A 18 21.96 -2.16 0.09
CA THR A 18 23.29 -2.39 -0.52
C THR A 18 23.48 -1.62 -1.81
N PHE A 19 22.40 -1.31 -2.54
CA PHE A 19 22.43 -0.73 -3.89
C PHE A 19 23.28 -1.55 -4.88
N GLU A 20 23.54 -2.83 -4.59
CA GLU A 20 24.32 -3.69 -5.47
C GLU A 20 23.46 -4.26 -6.60
N GLN A 21 23.96 -4.17 -7.83
CA GLN A 21 23.20 -4.63 -9.00
C GLN A 21 22.84 -6.13 -8.92
N ARG A 22 23.70 -6.94 -8.30
CA ARG A 22 23.44 -8.38 -8.09
C ARG A 22 22.22 -8.60 -7.18
N ASP A 23 22.17 -7.88 -6.06
CA ASP A 23 21.07 -7.94 -5.10
C ASP A 23 19.77 -7.42 -5.72
N ILE A 24 19.84 -6.32 -6.48
CA ILE A 24 18.68 -5.76 -7.22
C ILE A 24 18.12 -6.78 -8.21
N GLN A 25 18.97 -7.45 -9.01
CA GLN A 25 18.49 -8.48 -9.95
C GLN A 25 17.88 -9.68 -9.23
N ALA A 26 18.49 -10.15 -8.15
CA ALA A 26 17.98 -11.28 -7.36
C ALA A 26 16.61 -10.96 -6.74
N ALA A 27 16.46 -9.76 -6.17
CA ALA A 27 15.20 -9.30 -5.62
C ALA A 27 14.14 -9.14 -6.72
N MET A 28 14.49 -8.59 -7.89
CA MET A 28 13.59 -8.45 -9.05
C MET A 28 13.08 -9.81 -9.57
N ALA A 29 13.94 -10.82 -9.62
CA ALA A 29 13.55 -12.18 -9.99
C ALA A 29 12.57 -12.77 -8.97
N THR A 30 12.89 -12.65 -7.68
CA THR A 30 12.05 -13.19 -6.59
C THR A 30 10.68 -12.52 -6.55
N ILE A 31 10.60 -11.20 -6.74
CA ILE A 31 9.29 -10.50 -6.83
C ILE A 31 8.50 -10.97 -8.06
N LYS A 32 9.16 -11.28 -9.18
CA LYS A 32 8.48 -11.80 -10.37
C LYS A 32 7.81 -13.15 -10.07
N ASP A 33 8.49 -14.03 -9.34
CA ASP A 33 7.96 -15.33 -8.92
C ASP A 33 6.83 -15.16 -7.88
N ALA A 34 6.96 -14.21 -6.95
CA ALA A 34 5.90 -13.85 -6.01
C ALA A 34 4.65 -13.31 -6.72
N LEU A 35 4.82 -12.44 -7.72
CA LEU A 35 3.72 -11.94 -8.56
C LEU A 35 3.02 -13.08 -9.32
N GLN A 36 3.78 -13.99 -9.94
CA GLN A 36 3.23 -15.15 -10.62
C GLN A 36 2.47 -16.07 -9.66
N THR A 37 3.01 -16.27 -8.45
CA THR A 37 2.33 -17.03 -7.40
C THR A 37 0.99 -16.38 -7.07
N CYS A 38 0.95 -15.08 -6.79
CA CYS A 38 -0.30 -14.37 -6.49
C CYS A 38 -1.27 -14.41 -7.68
N GLN A 39 -0.79 -14.28 -8.92
CA GLN A 39 -1.62 -14.36 -10.13
C GLN A 39 -2.33 -15.71 -10.30
N ARG A 40 -1.74 -16.82 -9.84
CA ARG A 40 -2.40 -18.13 -9.90
C ARG A 40 -3.63 -18.21 -9.00
N PHE A 41 -3.64 -17.46 -7.91
CA PHE A 41 -4.76 -17.36 -6.97
C PHE A 41 -5.68 -16.18 -7.29
N ARG A 42 -5.25 -15.20 -8.11
CA ARG A 42 -6.14 -14.17 -8.68
C ARG A 42 -6.96 -14.77 -9.83
N LYS A 43 -8.27 -14.88 -9.66
CA LYS A 43 -9.28 -15.12 -10.72
C LYS A 43 -8.77 -15.83 -11.99
N ARG A 44 -8.59 -17.14 -11.90
CA ARG A 44 -8.61 -18.01 -13.08
C ARG A 44 -9.98 -18.71 -13.10
N ASN A 45 -10.95 -18.10 -13.78
CA ASN A 45 -12.31 -18.58 -14.13
C ASN A 45 -13.51 -17.88 -13.44
N SER A 46 -13.77 -16.61 -13.74
CA SER A 46 -15.14 -16.06 -13.71
C SER A 46 -15.70 -16.01 -15.13
N VAL A 47 -15.69 -17.17 -15.78
CA VAL A 47 -16.55 -17.49 -16.92
C VAL A 47 -17.13 -18.85 -16.52
N VAL A 48 -18.46 -18.92 -16.36
CA VAL A 48 -19.31 -20.04 -15.89
C VAL A 48 -19.78 -19.94 -14.42
N GLY A 49 -21.08 -19.69 -14.28
CA GLY A 49 -21.95 -20.11 -13.17
C GLY A 49 -22.22 -19.03 -12.12
N SER A 50 -23.36 -18.33 -12.10
CA SER A 50 -24.69 -18.92 -11.85
C SER A 50 -24.60 -20.25 -11.11
N LEU A 51 -24.80 -20.23 -9.80
CA LEU A 51 -25.68 -21.12 -9.04
C LEU A 51 -25.41 -20.95 -7.55
N SER A 52 -26.30 -20.20 -6.92
CA SER A 52 -26.61 -20.24 -5.50
C SER A 52 -26.68 -21.71 -5.02
N SER A 53 -25.75 -22.17 -4.16
CA SER A 53 -25.99 -23.27 -3.17
C SER A 53 -24.75 -23.88 -2.47
N LEU A 54 -23.49 -23.49 -2.73
CA LEU A 54 -22.31 -24.09 -2.06
C LEU A 54 -21.53 -23.09 -1.18
N ILE A 55 -22.12 -22.72 -0.04
CA ILE A 55 -21.72 -21.54 0.76
C ILE A 55 -20.41 -21.71 1.55
N SER A 56 -19.99 -22.93 1.92
CA SER A 56 -18.78 -23.11 2.78
C SER A 56 -17.45 -23.18 2.01
N LYS A 57 -17.39 -23.81 0.85
CA LYS A 57 -16.16 -23.84 0.01
C LYS A 57 -15.95 -22.54 -0.76
N GLN A 58 -17.02 -21.83 -1.09
CA GLN A 58 -16.95 -20.54 -1.77
C GLN A 58 -16.33 -19.44 -0.89
N ALA A 59 -16.58 -19.47 0.42
CA ALA A 59 -16.03 -18.50 1.37
C ALA A 59 -14.49 -18.61 1.48
N ASN A 60 -13.95 -19.82 1.61
CA ASN A 60 -12.50 -20.03 1.67
C ASN A 60 -11.78 -19.62 0.37
N LEU A 61 -12.38 -19.91 -0.78
CA LEU A 61 -11.86 -19.48 -2.08
C LEU A 61 -11.87 -17.95 -2.20
N GLN A 62 -12.92 -17.30 -1.71
CA GLN A 62 -13.02 -15.84 -1.70
C GLN A 62 -11.98 -15.18 -0.76
N GLU A 63 -11.69 -15.80 0.39
CA GLU A 63 -10.64 -15.32 1.32
C GLU A 63 -9.23 -15.42 0.72
N GLU A 64 -8.90 -16.53 0.08
CA GLU A 64 -7.62 -16.68 -0.62
C GLU A 64 -7.47 -15.67 -1.76
N GLU A 65 -8.53 -15.43 -2.54
CA GLU A 65 -8.55 -14.43 -3.60
C GLU A 65 -8.30 -13.01 -3.08
N MET A 66 -8.94 -12.62 -1.97
CA MET A 66 -8.73 -11.31 -1.34
C MET A 66 -7.25 -11.12 -0.95
N HIS A 67 -6.64 -12.13 -0.34
CA HIS A 67 -5.23 -12.08 0.02
C HIS A 67 -4.30 -12.10 -1.20
N ALA A 68 -4.67 -12.77 -2.28
CA ALA A 68 -3.93 -12.78 -3.53
C ALA A 68 -3.90 -11.39 -4.18
N GLU A 69 -5.04 -10.70 -4.22
CA GLU A 69 -5.14 -9.31 -4.68
C GLU A 69 -4.24 -8.38 -3.85
N LEU A 70 -4.34 -8.48 -2.53
CA LEU A 70 -3.54 -7.68 -1.61
C LEU A 70 -2.02 -7.93 -1.78
N CYS A 71 -1.59 -9.20 -1.75
CA CYS A 71 -0.16 -9.54 -1.91
C CYS A 71 0.37 -9.12 -3.29
N TYR A 72 -0.45 -9.21 -4.33
CA TYR A 72 -0.08 -8.76 -5.67
C TYR A 72 0.13 -7.25 -5.71
N ALA A 73 -0.76 -6.47 -5.07
CA ALA A 73 -0.61 -5.01 -4.98
C ALA A 73 0.68 -4.60 -4.25
N GLU A 74 1.06 -5.31 -3.19
CA GLU A 74 2.32 -5.08 -2.46
C GLU A 74 3.55 -5.44 -3.28
N CYS A 75 3.54 -6.59 -3.96
CA CYS A 75 4.61 -6.98 -4.86
C CYS A 75 4.79 -5.96 -6.00
N LEU A 76 3.70 -5.36 -6.50
CA LEU A 76 3.79 -4.29 -7.50
C LEU A 76 4.49 -3.04 -6.97
N LEU A 77 4.24 -2.65 -5.72
CA LEU A 77 4.92 -1.52 -5.08
C LEU A 77 6.41 -1.81 -4.93
N GLN A 78 6.77 -2.98 -4.40
CA GLN A 78 8.17 -3.39 -4.25
C GLN A 78 8.90 -3.43 -5.59
N LYS A 79 8.24 -3.96 -6.63
CA LYS A 79 8.79 -3.97 -7.98
C LYS A 79 8.96 -2.57 -8.55
N ALA A 80 8.03 -1.65 -8.27
CA ALA A 80 8.16 -0.26 -8.69
C ALA A 80 9.37 0.40 -8.03
N THR A 81 9.56 0.19 -6.72
CA THR A 81 10.73 0.67 -5.98
C THR A 81 12.03 0.18 -6.62
N LEU A 82 12.17 -1.13 -6.83
CA LEU A 82 13.39 -1.66 -7.48
C LEU A 82 13.55 -1.18 -8.92
N THR A 83 12.47 -0.95 -9.67
CA THR A 83 12.55 -0.40 -11.02
C THR A 83 13.16 1.01 -11.01
N PHE A 84 12.87 1.82 -9.98
CA PHE A 84 13.48 3.15 -9.83
C PHE A 84 14.93 3.09 -9.38
N VAL A 85 15.30 2.09 -8.57
CA VAL A 85 16.69 1.90 -8.09
C VAL A 85 17.59 1.32 -9.19
N GLN A 86 17.05 0.49 -10.08
CA GLN A 86 17.82 -0.26 -11.06
C GLN A 86 18.48 0.63 -12.13
N ASP A 87 17.76 1.59 -12.70
CA ASP A 87 18.27 2.50 -13.74
C ASP A 87 17.48 3.83 -13.74
N GLU A 88 18.17 4.96 -13.79
CA GLU A 88 17.57 6.32 -13.80
C GLU A 88 17.04 6.76 -15.18
N ASN A 89 16.64 5.82 -16.04
CA ASN A 89 16.11 6.17 -17.36
C ASN A 89 14.59 6.43 -17.32
N MET A 90 14.11 7.28 -18.23
CA MET A 90 12.71 7.70 -18.28
C MET A 90 11.74 6.52 -18.51
N ILE A 91 12.19 5.45 -19.15
CA ILE A 91 11.40 4.23 -19.36
C ILE A 91 11.15 3.50 -18.04
N SER A 92 12.16 3.36 -17.18
CA SER A 92 12.04 2.80 -15.83
C SER A 92 11.09 3.62 -14.98
N PHE A 93 11.16 4.95 -15.07
CA PHE A 93 10.22 5.84 -14.37
C PHE A 93 8.76 5.57 -14.77
N ILE A 94 8.48 5.51 -16.08
CA ILE A 94 7.13 5.22 -16.60
C ILE A 94 6.67 3.82 -16.15
N LYS A 95 7.55 2.80 -16.27
CA LYS A 95 7.24 1.42 -15.85
C LYS A 95 6.92 1.33 -14.37
N GLY A 96 7.64 2.05 -13.51
CA GLY A 96 7.38 2.11 -12.08
C GLY A 96 6.05 2.83 -11.79
N GLY A 97 5.81 3.98 -12.42
CA GLY A 97 4.55 4.73 -12.28
C GLY A 97 3.30 3.93 -12.66
N ILE A 98 3.35 3.14 -13.74
CA ILE A 98 2.25 2.24 -14.12
C ILE A 98 1.98 1.20 -13.03
N LYS A 99 3.01 0.60 -12.42
CA LYS A 99 2.85 -0.38 -11.34
C LYS A 99 2.23 0.23 -10.10
N ILE A 100 2.65 1.44 -9.75
CA ILE A 100 2.07 2.20 -8.63
C ILE A 100 0.59 2.46 -8.88
N ARG A 101 0.21 2.86 -10.10
CA ARG A 101 -1.20 3.06 -10.48
C ARG A 101 -2.02 1.79 -10.39
N THR A 102 -1.51 0.68 -10.93
CA THR A 102 -2.19 -0.62 -10.84
C THR A 102 -2.35 -1.06 -9.39
N SER A 103 -1.31 -0.91 -8.57
CA SER A 103 -1.37 -1.22 -7.14
C SER A 103 -2.43 -0.38 -6.43
N HIS A 104 -2.44 0.94 -6.64
CA HIS A 104 -3.43 1.83 -6.05
C HIS A 104 -4.87 1.45 -6.41
N GLN A 105 -5.12 1.07 -7.67
CA GLN A 105 -6.44 0.62 -8.09
C GLN A 105 -6.86 -0.67 -7.38
N ILE A 106 -5.96 -1.66 -7.29
CA ILE A 106 -6.25 -2.91 -6.57
C ILE A 106 -6.57 -2.64 -5.09
N TYR A 107 -5.85 -1.73 -4.44
CA TYR A 107 -6.17 -1.34 -3.07
C TYR A 107 -7.56 -0.71 -2.93
N LYS A 108 -7.97 0.15 -3.87
CA LYS A 108 -9.34 0.71 -3.88
C LYS A 108 -10.39 -0.39 -4.07
N ASP A 109 -10.13 -1.35 -4.95
CA ASP A 109 -11.03 -2.48 -5.16
C ASP A 109 -11.12 -3.33 -3.88
N CYS A 110 -9.99 -3.59 -3.22
CA CYS A 110 -9.95 -4.29 -1.92
C CYS A 110 -10.67 -3.52 -0.81
N GLN A 111 -10.59 -2.18 -0.80
CA GLN A 111 -11.33 -1.33 0.14
C GLN A 111 -12.84 -1.41 -0.08
N ASN A 112 -13.30 -1.47 -1.34
CA ASN A 112 -14.71 -1.67 -1.65
C ASN A 112 -15.19 -3.05 -1.20
N VAL A 113 -14.37 -4.09 -1.35
CA VAL A 113 -14.68 -5.43 -0.79
C VAL A 113 -14.79 -5.35 0.73
N LEU A 114 -13.83 -4.69 1.39
CA LEU A 114 -13.83 -4.52 2.85
C LEU A 114 -15.12 -3.84 3.35
N SER A 115 -15.60 -2.79 2.67
CA SER A 115 -16.82 -2.08 3.09
C SER A 115 -18.10 -2.92 2.92
N ILE A 116 -18.14 -3.81 1.92
CA ILE A 116 -19.27 -4.73 1.70
C ILE A 116 -19.26 -5.86 2.74
N THR A 117 -18.08 -6.35 3.13
CA THR A 117 -17.92 -7.51 4.00
C THR A 117 -17.96 -7.19 5.51
N GLN A 118 -17.97 -5.90 5.88
CA GLN A 118 -17.91 -5.40 7.27
C GLN A 118 -18.99 -5.95 8.22
N GLY A 119 -20.11 -6.49 7.72
CA GLY A 119 -21.21 -7.00 8.55
C GLY A 119 -21.19 -8.50 8.89
N ALA A 120 -20.40 -9.34 8.19
CA ALA A 120 -20.54 -10.81 8.27
C ALA A 120 -19.26 -11.59 8.61
N ALA A 121 -18.06 -11.03 8.39
CA ALA A 121 -16.79 -11.78 8.46
C ALA A 121 -15.77 -11.25 9.48
N GLN A 122 -16.19 -10.38 10.40
CA GLN A 122 -15.30 -9.66 11.33
C GLN A 122 -14.54 -10.55 12.34
N GLN A 123 -14.78 -11.86 12.35
CA GLN A 123 -14.30 -12.78 13.39
C GLN A 123 -13.08 -13.63 12.98
N THR A 124 -12.72 -13.70 11.70
CA THR A 124 -11.58 -14.53 11.26
C THR A 124 -10.27 -13.77 11.31
N GLU A 125 -9.21 -14.40 11.83
CA GLU A 125 -7.86 -13.81 11.87
C GLU A 125 -7.36 -13.40 10.47
N LEU A 126 -7.64 -14.21 9.45
CA LEU A 126 -7.30 -13.92 8.05
C LEU A 126 -7.93 -12.62 7.56
N PHE A 127 -9.22 -12.40 7.84
CA PHE A 127 -9.90 -11.16 7.49
C PHE A 127 -9.24 -9.94 8.16
N ARG A 128 -8.77 -10.07 9.41
CA ARG A 128 -8.02 -8.99 10.11
C ARG A 128 -6.68 -8.70 9.45
N GLN A 129 -5.99 -9.73 8.92
CA GLN A 129 -4.75 -9.55 8.14
C GLN A 129 -5.01 -8.83 6.81
N PHE A 130 -6.15 -9.11 6.16
CA PHE A 130 -6.57 -8.44 4.94
C PHE A 130 -6.93 -6.98 5.22
N GLU A 131 -7.81 -6.73 6.20
CA GLU A 131 -8.20 -5.39 6.65
C GLU A 131 -6.97 -4.54 7.00
N GLY A 132 -6.05 -5.09 7.80
CA GLY A 132 -4.81 -4.40 8.17
C GLY A 132 -3.97 -4.00 6.95
N GLY A 133 -3.89 -4.85 5.93
CA GLY A 133 -3.17 -4.53 4.70
C GLY A 133 -3.87 -3.53 3.79
N VAL A 134 -5.19 -3.59 3.69
CA VAL A 134 -5.98 -2.59 2.96
C VAL A 134 -5.82 -1.22 3.62
N LYS A 135 -5.93 -1.15 4.95
CA LYS A 135 -5.71 0.08 5.73
C LYS A 135 -4.30 0.64 5.55
N LEU A 136 -3.27 -0.22 5.59
CA LEU A 136 -1.89 0.17 5.30
C LEU A 136 -1.77 0.79 3.90
N GLY A 137 -2.23 0.10 2.87
CA GLY A 137 -2.10 0.55 1.48
C GLY A 137 -2.86 1.84 1.21
N ILE A 138 -4.16 1.86 1.48
CA ILE A 138 -5.00 3.05 1.27
C ILE A 138 -4.50 4.24 2.10
N GLY A 139 -4.15 3.98 3.36
CA GLY A 139 -3.61 4.97 4.28
C GLY A 139 -2.33 5.60 3.76
N SER A 140 -1.39 4.76 3.32
CA SER A 140 -0.11 5.19 2.75
C SER A 140 -0.27 5.95 1.44
N PHE A 141 -1.11 5.47 0.52
CA PHE A 141 -1.37 6.17 -0.75
C PHE A 141 -1.98 7.55 -0.53
N ASN A 142 -3.03 7.65 0.28
CA ASN A 142 -3.68 8.92 0.58
C ASN A 142 -2.72 9.90 1.27
N LEU A 143 -1.90 9.39 2.19
CA LEU A 143 -0.91 10.20 2.87
C LEU A 143 0.17 10.68 1.89
N MET A 144 0.82 9.78 1.17
CA MET A 144 1.90 10.12 0.22
C MET A 144 1.43 11.09 -0.87
N LEU A 145 0.26 10.85 -1.47
CA LEU A 145 -0.31 11.77 -2.47
C LEU A 145 -0.58 13.15 -1.87
N SER A 146 -1.04 13.22 -0.63
CA SER A 146 -1.29 14.50 0.05
C SER A 146 -0.01 15.32 0.33
N LEU A 147 1.16 14.69 0.26
CA LEU A 147 2.45 15.34 0.51
C LEU A 147 3.08 15.89 -0.77
N LEU A 148 2.56 15.51 -1.95
CA LEU A 148 3.06 16.01 -3.21
C LEU A 148 2.69 17.50 -3.40
N PRO A 149 3.56 18.30 -4.05
CA PRO A 149 3.23 19.67 -4.40
C PRO A 149 1.96 19.74 -5.26
N GLN A 150 1.13 20.78 -5.07
CA GLN A 150 -0.16 20.95 -5.75
C GLN A 150 -0.08 20.86 -7.28
N ARG A 151 1.07 21.24 -7.86
CA ARG A 151 1.32 21.14 -9.31
C ARG A 151 1.39 19.68 -9.77
N VAL A 152 2.09 18.83 -9.01
CA VAL A 152 2.23 17.40 -9.31
C VAL A 152 0.92 16.67 -9.01
N LEU A 153 0.27 17.00 -7.88
CA LEU A 153 -1.00 16.38 -7.51
C LEU A 153 -2.07 16.57 -8.60
N ARG A 154 -2.22 17.79 -9.14
CA ARG A 154 -3.18 18.06 -10.23
C ARG A 154 -2.94 17.21 -11.49
N LEU A 155 -1.67 16.91 -11.81
CA LEU A 155 -1.34 16.04 -12.95
C LEU A 155 -1.70 14.57 -12.65
N LEU A 156 -1.53 14.13 -11.42
CA LEU A 156 -1.88 12.76 -11.00
C LEU A 156 -3.39 12.56 -10.82
N GLU A 157 -4.12 13.61 -10.42
CA GLU A 157 -5.58 13.63 -10.33
C GLU A 157 -6.24 13.36 -11.68
N PHE A 158 -5.68 13.92 -12.75
CA PHE A 158 -6.13 13.62 -14.12
C PHE A 158 -6.05 12.12 -14.47
N ILE A 159 -5.14 11.38 -13.82
CA ILE A 159 -4.90 9.94 -14.06
C ILE A 159 -5.69 9.05 -13.05
N GLY A 160 -6.41 9.68 -12.11
CA GLY A 160 -7.28 9.03 -11.13
C GLY A 160 -6.67 8.81 -9.74
N PHE A 161 -5.61 9.55 -9.40
CA PHE A 161 -5.05 9.60 -8.04
C PHE A 161 -5.59 10.79 -7.28
N SER A 162 -6.11 10.57 -6.06
CA SER A 162 -6.43 11.67 -5.15
C SER A 162 -5.90 11.32 -3.76
N GLY A 163 -5.42 12.33 -3.04
CA GLY A 163 -4.83 12.15 -1.71
C GLY A 163 -5.55 12.96 -0.65
N ASN A 164 -6.14 12.27 0.34
CA ASN A 164 -6.70 12.91 1.53
C ASN A 164 -5.87 12.58 2.76
N ARG A 165 -5.10 13.56 3.25
CA ARG A 165 -4.21 13.38 4.41
C ARG A 165 -4.92 12.88 5.66
N ARG A 166 -6.07 13.49 6.01
CA ARG A 166 -6.81 13.17 7.23
C ARG A 166 -7.33 11.74 7.17
N PHE A 167 -7.90 11.37 6.03
CA PHE A 167 -8.35 10.00 5.78
C PHE A 167 -7.18 9.00 5.83
N GLY A 168 -6.06 9.33 5.17
CA GLY A 168 -4.87 8.50 5.17
C GLY A 168 -4.32 8.23 6.58
N LEU A 169 -4.23 9.26 7.41
CA LEU A 169 -3.81 9.14 8.81
C LEU A 169 -4.81 8.34 9.66
N SER A 170 -6.12 8.48 9.43
CA SER A 170 -7.14 7.67 10.12
C SER A 170 -6.97 6.19 9.81
N GLN A 171 -6.86 5.84 8.52
CA GLN A 171 -6.67 4.46 8.08
C GLN A 171 -5.39 3.84 8.64
N LEU A 172 -4.28 4.58 8.64
CA LEU A 172 -3.03 4.10 9.23
C LEU A 172 -3.12 3.89 10.75
N ARG A 173 -3.80 4.77 11.47
CA ARG A 173 -4.00 4.62 12.94
C ARG A 173 -4.84 3.40 13.26
N GLU A 174 -5.96 3.22 12.56
CA GLU A 174 -6.80 2.03 12.70
C GLU A 174 -6.06 0.74 12.30
N GLY A 175 -5.23 0.80 11.25
CA GLY A 175 -4.40 -0.32 10.83
C GLY A 175 -3.32 -0.67 11.87
N ALA A 176 -2.75 0.34 12.54
CA ALA A 176 -1.76 0.15 13.60
C ALA A 176 -2.35 -0.40 14.90
N SER A 177 -3.61 -0.07 15.23
CA SER A 177 -4.31 -0.62 16.41
C SER A 177 -4.79 -2.07 16.22
N ASN A 178 -4.87 -2.54 14.99
CA ASN A 178 -5.26 -3.92 14.69
C ASN A 178 -4.12 -4.90 15.02
N HIS A 179 -4.44 -6.17 15.32
CA HIS A 179 -3.46 -7.24 15.45
C HIS A 179 -3.19 -7.89 14.09
N SER A 180 -2.48 -7.19 13.19
CA SER A 180 -2.05 -7.74 11.91
C SER A 180 -0.53 -7.66 11.76
N LEU A 181 0.07 -8.50 10.91
CA LEU A 181 1.50 -8.42 10.59
C LEU A 181 1.88 -7.03 10.04
N ARG A 182 0.91 -6.38 9.37
CA ARG A 182 1.07 -5.07 8.72
C ARG A 182 0.88 -3.89 9.67
N SER A 183 0.44 -4.13 10.89
CA SER A 183 0.21 -3.08 11.89
C SER A 183 1.51 -2.39 12.31
N ILE A 184 2.62 -3.14 12.32
CA ILE A 184 3.97 -2.59 12.53
C ILE A 184 4.35 -1.64 11.38
N LEU A 185 4.04 -1.98 10.13
CA LEU A 185 4.30 -1.12 8.97
C LEU A 185 3.43 0.15 8.99
N CYS A 186 2.18 0.05 9.46
CA CYS A 186 1.33 1.22 9.70
C CYS A 186 1.97 2.15 10.74
N ALA A 187 2.44 1.60 11.86
CA ALA A 187 3.12 2.37 12.90
C ALA A 187 4.41 3.02 12.38
N PHE A 188 5.24 2.29 11.63
CA PHE A 188 6.43 2.88 11.00
C PHE A 188 6.08 4.02 10.02
N THR A 189 5.04 3.86 9.22
CA THR A 189 4.58 4.91 8.28
C THR A 189 4.12 6.15 9.03
N LEU A 190 3.37 5.98 10.13
CA LEU A 190 2.95 7.08 11.00
C LEU A 190 4.14 7.75 11.67
N LEU A 191 5.10 6.99 12.20
CA LEU A 191 6.30 7.54 12.82
C LEU A 191 7.09 8.36 11.81
N PHE A 192 7.40 7.79 10.64
CA PHE A 192 8.10 8.49 9.58
C PHE A 192 7.42 9.81 9.19
N TYR A 193 6.09 9.81 9.09
CA TYR A 193 5.34 11.03 8.78
C TYR A 193 5.44 12.08 9.90
N ASN A 194 5.26 11.70 11.16
CA ASN A 194 5.24 12.65 12.28
C ASN A 194 6.64 13.16 12.64
N THR A 195 7.67 12.32 12.52
CA THR A 195 9.04 12.69 12.92
C THR A 195 9.84 13.32 11.79
N TYR A 196 9.74 12.84 10.56
CA TYR A 196 10.58 13.31 9.47
C TYR A 196 9.84 14.29 8.56
N VAL A 197 8.71 13.83 8.02
CA VAL A 197 7.99 14.58 6.98
C VAL A 197 7.34 15.85 7.53
N SER A 198 6.73 15.77 8.71
CA SER A 198 6.07 16.92 9.34
C SER A 198 7.08 17.99 9.79
N LEU A 199 8.28 17.60 10.20
CA LEU A 199 9.35 18.55 10.52
C LEU A 199 9.88 19.26 9.27
N ILE A 200 10.11 18.53 8.18
CA ILE A 200 10.65 19.10 6.94
C ILE A 200 9.62 19.99 6.25
N LEU A 201 8.36 19.57 6.18
CA LEU A 201 7.28 20.35 5.56
C LEU A 201 6.73 21.45 6.48
N GLY A 202 6.76 21.24 7.79
CA GLY A 202 6.32 22.22 8.81
C GLY A 202 7.23 23.44 8.88
N ARG A 203 8.51 23.30 8.56
CA ARG A 203 9.45 24.43 8.45
C ARG A 203 9.15 25.38 7.27
N ASN A 204 8.27 24.98 6.34
CA ASN A 204 7.88 25.75 5.16
C ASN A 204 6.47 26.38 5.25
N ARG A 205 5.77 26.25 6.38
CA ARG A 205 4.56 27.04 6.64
C ARG A 205 4.88 28.06 7.74
N PRO A 206 4.81 29.37 7.47
CA PRO A 206 4.82 30.33 8.57
C PRO A 206 3.57 30.04 9.42
N HIS A 207 3.77 29.54 10.63
CA HIS A 207 2.72 29.48 11.63
C HIS A 207 2.42 30.93 12.05
N PRO A 208 1.22 31.47 11.80
CA PRO A 208 0.84 32.78 12.32
C PRO A 208 0.69 32.79 13.85
N ASP A 209 0.59 31.61 14.47
CA ASP A 209 0.16 31.48 15.86
C ASP A 209 1.29 31.53 16.89
N PHE A 210 2.55 31.59 16.46
CA PHE A 210 3.69 31.70 17.39
C PHE A 210 4.00 33.14 17.84
N LEU A 211 3.40 34.15 17.19
CA LEU A 211 3.57 35.56 17.56
C LEU A 211 2.48 36.10 18.50
N GLN A 212 1.42 35.32 18.78
CA GLN A 212 0.33 35.77 19.65
C GLN A 212 0.50 35.34 21.12
N GLU A 213 1.30 34.30 21.40
CA GLU A 213 1.63 33.90 22.79
C GLU A 213 2.75 34.76 23.43
N PHE A 214 3.58 35.45 22.64
CA PHE A 214 4.62 36.35 23.15
C PHE A 214 4.17 37.80 23.38
N SER A 215 2.97 38.19 22.92
CA SER A 215 2.43 39.54 23.12
C SER A 215 1.49 39.67 24.33
N LEU A 216 1.21 38.57 25.05
CA LEU A 216 0.36 38.56 26.25
C LEU A 216 1.15 38.33 27.55
N SER A 217 2.48 38.37 27.47
CA SER A 217 3.38 38.20 28.61
C SER A 217 4.36 39.37 28.81
N GLN A 218 4.04 40.55 28.28
CA GLN A 218 4.59 41.83 28.75
C GLN A 218 3.48 42.75 29.24
#